data_AF-A0A447UG94-F1
#
_entry.id   AF-A0A447UG94-F1
#
_cell.length_a   1.000
_cell.length_b   1.000
_cell.length_c   1.000
_cell.angle_alpha   90.00
_cell.angle_beta   90.00
_cell.angle_gamma   90.00
#
_symmetry.space_group_name_H-M   'P 1'
#
loop_
_entity.id
_entity.type
_entity.pdbx_description
1 polymer ?
#
loop_
_entity_poly.entity_id
_entity_poly.type
_entity_poly.pdbx_seq_one_letter_code
_entity_poly.pdbx_strand_id
1 'polypeptide(L)' 'MTIMRRGRLLPRYQQLLQRLLNNCVVDGDYRCTDGRYARARPIEHQQRESLLTELAGLL' A
#
# COMPACT_ATOMS: atom_id res chain seq x y z
N MET A 1 -17.34 6.54 10.56
CA MET A 1 -16.08 6.03 11.17
C MET A 1 -14.90 6.63 10.41
N THR A 2 -13.91 7.24 11.09
CA THR A 2 -12.70 7.72 10.40
C THR A 2 -11.52 6.79 10.66
N ILE A 3 -10.74 6.53 9.61
CA ILE A 3 -9.53 5.69 9.64
C ILE A 3 -8.28 6.56 9.86
N MET A 4 -8.35 7.83 9.46
CA MET A 4 -7.27 8.80 9.55
C MET A 4 -7.64 9.96 10.48
N ARG A 5 -6.63 10.51 11.17
CA ARG A 5 -6.73 11.75 11.94
C ARG A 5 -5.47 12.57 11.69
N ARG A 6 -5.63 13.80 11.18
CA ARG A 6 -4.51 14.71 10.85
C ARG A 6 -3.43 14.07 9.96
N GLY A 7 -3.85 13.33 8.93
CA GLY A 7 -2.95 12.66 8.00
C GLY A 7 -2.30 11.37 8.53
N ARG A 8 -2.61 10.94 9.76
CA ARG A 8 -2.08 9.69 10.35
C ARG A 8 -3.19 8.67 10.54
N LEU A 9 -2.90 7.40 10.25
CA LEU A 9 -3.76 6.29 10.62
C LEU A 9 -3.93 6.24 12.15
N LEU A 10 -5.15 5.95 12.62
CA LEU A 10 -5.36 5.70 14.04
C LEU A 10 -4.59 4.44 14.48
N PRO A 11 -4.10 4.36 15.73
CA PRO A 11 -3.25 3.26 16.19
C PRO A 11 -3.80 1.85 15.93
N ARG A 12 -5.11 1.64 16.14
CA ARG A 12 -5.78 0.36 15.84
C ARG A 12 -5.67 -0.06 14.37
N TYR A 13 -5.71 0.89 13.45
CA TYR A 13 -5.60 0.63 12.03
C TYR A 13 -4.13 0.52 11.58
N GLN A 14 -3.19 1.11 12.31
CA GLN A 14 -1.75 0.90 12.07
C GLN A 14 -1.37 -0.57 12.31
N GLN A 15 -1.85 -1.17 13.41
CA GLN A 15 -1.61 -2.58 13.71
C GLN A 15 -2.20 -3.51 12.64
N LEU A 16 -3.42 -3.24 12.20
CA LEU A 16 -4.06 -3.99 11.11
C LEU A 16 -3.27 -3.85 9.80
N LEU A 17 -2.91 -2.62 9.43
CA LEU A 17 -2.11 -2.34 8.24
C LEU A 17 -0.77 -3.08 8.29
N GLN A 18 -0.09 -3.05 9.43
CA GLN A 18 1.18 -3.75 9.59
C GLN A 18 1.04 -5.27 9.42
N ARG A 19 -0.04 -5.87 9.96
CA ARG A 19 -0.33 -7.30 9.74
C ARG A 19 -0.58 -7.62 8.27
N LEU A 20 -1.34 -6.80 7.57
CA LEU A 20 -1.60 -6.97 6.13
C LEU A 20 -0.31 -6.87 5.32
N LEU A 21 0.51 -5.85 5.58
CA LEU A 21 1.80 -5.66 4.90
C LEU A 21 2.77 -6.80 5.20
N ASN A 22 2.79 -7.31 6.43
CA ASN A 22 3.61 -8.47 6.79
C ASN A 22 3.17 -9.74 6.05
N ASN A 23 1.86 -9.97 5.88
CA ASN A 23 1.39 -11.08 5.04
C ASN A 23 1.90 -10.95 3.61
N CYS A 24 1.82 -9.75 3.02
CA CYS A 24 2.35 -9.52 1.68
C CYS A 24 3.89 -9.68 1.58
N VAL A 25 4.62 -9.51 2.69
CA VAL A 25 6.06 -9.84 2.73
C VAL A 25 6.26 -11.36 2.72
N VAL A 26 5.46 -12.10 3.49
CA VAL A 26 5.48 -13.58 3.49
C VAL A 26 5.14 -14.13 2.11
N ASP A 27 4.17 -13.53 1.43
CA ASP A 27 3.75 -13.90 0.07
C ASP A 27 4.77 -13.49 -1.02
N GLY A 28 5.81 -12.74 -0.64
CA GLY A 28 6.86 -12.29 -1.55
C GLY A 28 6.47 -11.12 -2.45
N ASP A 29 5.36 -10.43 -2.17
CA ASP A 29 4.93 -9.21 -2.86
C ASP A 29 5.71 -7.97 -2.41
N TYR A 30 6.07 -7.93 -1.12
CA TYR A 30 6.80 -6.83 -0.50
C TYR A 30 8.08 -7.30 0.20
N ARG A 31 9.02 -6.37 0.40
CA ARG A 31 10.17 -6.49 1.28
C ARG A 31 10.01 -5.46 2.39
N CYS A 32 10.34 -5.83 3.62
CA CYS A 32 10.40 -4.91 4.74
C CYS A 32 11.87 -4.67 5.11
N THR A 33 12.34 -3.43 5.01
CA THR A 33 13.69 -2.99 5.37
C THR A 33 13.59 -1.76 6.25
N ASP A 34 14.14 -1.80 7.46
CA ASP A 34 14.11 -0.70 8.45
C ASP A 34 12.70 -0.14 8.71
N GLY A 35 11.70 -1.03 8.77
CA GLY A 35 10.30 -0.65 8.97
C GLY A 35 9.64 0.00 7.75
N ARG A 36 10.32 0.01 6.58
CA ARG A 36 9.77 0.48 5.31
C ARG A 36 9.43 -0.69 4.41
N TYR A 37 8.25 -0.64 3.82
CA TYR A 37 7.78 -1.65 2.87
C TYR A 37 8.05 -1.19 1.44
N ALA A 38 8.74 -2.01 0.67
CA ALA A 38 9.00 -1.80 -0.75
C ALA A 38 8.49 -3.00 -1.56
N ARG A 39 8.06 -2.79 -2.80
CA ARG A 39 7.61 -3.90 -3.66
C ARG A 39 8.79 -4.81 -3.98
N ALA A 40 8.63 -6.12 -3.75
CA ALA A 40 9.65 -7.13 -4.02
C ALA A 40 9.66 -7.56 -5.49
N ARG A 41 8.48 -7.53 -6.12
CA ARG A 41 8.22 -7.86 -7.53
C ARG A 41 7.31 -6.79 -8.15
N PRO A 42 7.25 -6.69 -9.49
CA PRO A 42 6.20 -5.93 -10.14
C PRO A 42 4.84 -6.46 -9.67
N ILE A 43 4.08 -5.62 -8.97
CA ILE A 43 2.70 -5.93 -8.61
C ILE A 43 1.87 -5.48 -9.81
N GLU A 44 1.38 -6.45 -10.58
CA GLU A 44 0.42 -6.19 -11.64
C GLU A 44 -0.89 -5.74 -11.01
N HIS A 45 -1.07 -4.43 -10.89
CA HIS A 45 -2.39 -3.89 -10.64
C HIS A 45 -3.12 -3.96 -11.98
N GLN A 46 -4.15 -4.79 -12.06
CA GLN A 46 -4.96 -5.01 -13.26
C GLN A 46 -5.44 -3.70 -13.92
N GLN A 47 -5.56 -2.62 -13.14
CA GLN A 47 -6.04 -1.31 -13.59
C GLN A 47 -4.93 -0.25 -13.68
N ARG A 48 -3.65 -0.61 -13.51
CA ARG A 48 -2.56 0.38 -13.42
C ARG A 48 -2.51 1.30 -14.64
N GLU A 49 -2.54 0.73 -15.84
CA GLU A 49 -2.47 1.50 -17.08
C GLU A 49 -3.72 2.36 -17.28
N SER A 50 -4.90 1.81 -17.00
CA SER A 50 -6.15 2.57 -17.04
C SER A 50 -6.14 3.77 -16.09
N LEU A 51 -5.71 3.58 -14.85
CA LEU A 51 -5.64 4.64 -13.83
C LEU A 51 -4.59 5.70 -14.16
N LEU A 52 -3.43 5.31 -14.69
CA LEU A 52 -2.40 6.26 -15.12
C LEU A 52 -2.86 7.08 -16.33
N THR A 53 -3.58 6.45 -17.27
CA THR A 53 -4.18 7.13 -18.42
C THR A 53 -5.23 8.13 -17.97
N GLU A 54 -6.10 7.75 -17.02
CA GLU A 54 -7.11 8.62 -16.43
C GLU A 54 -6.47 9.83 -15.72
N LEU A 55 -5.43 9.61 -14.91
CA LEU A 55 -4.69 10.69 -14.24
C LEU A 55 -3.96 11.62 -15.21
N ALA A 56 -3.38 11.07 -16.27
CA ALA A 56 -2.68 11.87 -17.29
C ALA A 56 -3.64 12.69 -18.16
N GLY A 57 -4.88 12.22 -18.36
CA GLY A 57 -5.93 12.99 -19.05
C GLY A 57 -6.55 14.10 -18.20
N LEU A 58 -6.24 14.15 -16.89
CA LEU A 58 -6.68 15.18 -15.96
C LEU A 58 -5.63 16.29 -15.72
N LEU A 59 -4.43 16.17 -16.32
CA LEU A 59 -3.34 17.15 -16.28
C LEU A 59 -3.22 17.87 -17.63
#